data_AF-A0A835Z7W7-F1
#
_entry.id   AF-A0A835Z7W7-F1
#
_cell.length_a   1.000
_cell.length_b   1.000
_cell.length_c   1.000
_cell.angle_alpha   90.00
_cell.angle_beta   90.00
_cell.angle_gamma   90.00
#
_symmetry.space_group_name_H-M   'P 1'
#
loop_
_entity.id
_entity.type
_entity.pdbx_description
1 polymer ?
#
loop_
_entity_poly.entity_id
_entity_poly.type
_entity_poly.pdbx_seq_one_letter_code
_entity_poly.pdbx_strand_id
1 'polypeptide(L)'
;MANDGSGGTDGIMMSMAHLSLGGIGGGMVSPFEGTIAHKNITTIAAPAEHYFIIDVSSSMSGDRIEGVLKGLNGMMFSGKSHVRANDTITVFTFKGHAVRNVMDSQRPGDIDWNKLKRDTKIGDGTNMFDAIVAVMGHIRQVRSNMYARMRDERTVYAYCFTDGEDTSSTSCTINDASDILTNMEPGNGISSFSFFLMTYGMRSSLTKEYKRVLCTRKYIHIIAGGSHAGSTVRDMADMYRGVTTIVTQGRSFVVNQRAGV
;
A
#
# COMPACT_ATOMS: atom_id res chain seq x y z
N MET A 1 17.95 72.87 19.17
CA MET A 1 19.39 72.55 19.36
C MET A 1 19.46 71.03 19.37
N ALA A 2 19.55 70.38 18.20
CA ALA A 2 20.72 70.22 17.32
C ALA A 2 21.74 69.22 17.89
N ASN A 3 22.04 68.22 17.04
CA ASN A 3 23.14 67.26 17.01
C ASN A 3 23.14 66.06 17.96
N ASP A 4 23.64 64.88 17.59
CA ASP A 4 23.95 64.15 16.34
C ASP A 4 24.71 62.90 16.84
N GLY A 5 24.51 61.71 16.27
CA GLY A 5 25.29 60.54 16.68
C GLY A 5 24.77 59.21 16.14
N SER A 6 25.21 58.90 14.92
CA SER A 6 24.93 57.73 14.09
C SER A 6 25.61 56.43 14.57
N GLY A 7 25.05 55.28 14.16
CA GLY A 7 25.77 54.00 14.15
C GLY A 7 24.94 52.73 13.90
N GLY A 8 24.95 52.24 12.64
CA GLY A 8 24.69 50.84 12.23
C GLY A 8 23.21 50.42 12.10
N THR A 9 22.75 49.64 11.10
CA THR A 9 23.39 48.82 10.05
C THR A 9 22.36 48.52 8.93
N ASP A 10 22.86 48.48 7.69
CA ASP A 10 22.51 47.60 6.58
C ASP A 10 21.05 47.43 6.13
N GLY A 11 20.69 48.23 5.12
CA GLY A 11 19.55 47.99 4.23
C GLY A 11 20.00 48.05 2.77
N ILE A 12 20.22 46.89 2.15
CA ILE A 12 20.43 46.75 0.71
C ILE A 12 19.05 46.79 0.04
N MET A 13 18.77 47.85 -0.72
CA MET A 13 17.71 47.85 -1.74
C MET A 13 18.24 48.41 -3.07
N MET A 14 17.68 47.81 -4.12
CA MET A 14 18.08 47.80 -5.51
C MET A 14 18.25 49.19 -6.14
N SER A 15 19.36 49.37 -6.84
CA SER A 15 19.59 50.48 -7.76
C SER A 15 19.15 50.08 -9.17
N MET A 16 18.25 50.88 -9.74
CA MET A 16 17.98 50.91 -11.18
C MET A 16 19.12 51.62 -11.90
N ALA A 17 19.72 50.96 -12.89
CA ALA A 17 20.55 51.57 -13.91
C ALA A 17 19.91 51.25 -15.28
N HIS A 18 19.24 52.23 -15.87
CA HIS A 18 19.75 53.12 -16.91
C HIS A 18 19.65 52.51 -18.32
N LEU A 19 18.55 52.87 -18.99
CA LEU A 19 18.39 52.79 -20.43
C LEU A 19 19.41 53.72 -21.10
N SER A 20 20.15 53.19 -22.06
CA SER A 20 20.88 53.93 -23.09
C SER A 20 20.54 53.30 -24.43
N LEU A 21 19.77 54.05 -25.23
CA LEU A 21 19.50 53.78 -26.64
C LEU A 21 20.64 54.37 -27.47
N GLY A 22 21.30 53.53 -28.27
CA GLY A 22 22.41 53.89 -29.14
C GLY A 22 22.59 52.91 -30.29
N GLY A 23 21.71 53.03 -31.29
CA GLY A 23 21.88 52.81 -32.72
C GLY A 23 22.93 51.86 -33.35
N ILE A 24 22.39 50.97 -34.19
CA ILE A 24 22.77 50.62 -35.58
C ILE A 24 24.01 49.74 -35.83
N GLY A 25 23.77 48.55 -36.40
CA GLY A 25 24.77 47.77 -37.15
C GLY A 25 24.29 46.35 -37.45
N GLY A 26 23.81 46.11 -38.68
CA GLY A 26 23.13 44.89 -39.08
C GLY A 26 24.01 43.64 -39.19
N GLY A 27 23.34 42.49 -39.06
CA GLY A 27 23.91 41.16 -39.23
C GLY A 27 22.99 40.10 -38.64
N MET A 28 21.84 39.85 -39.28
CA MET A 28 20.95 38.76 -38.89
C MET A 28 21.66 37.42 -39.14
N VAL A 29 22.12 36.81 -38.06
CA VAL A 29 22.56 35.42 -38.03
C VAL A 29 21.31 34.55 -37.87
N SER A 30 21.22 33.49 -38.68
CA SER A 30 20.16 32.47 -38.75
C SER A 30 19.51 32.13 -37.41
N PRO A 31 18.17 31.92 -37.35
CA PRO A 31 17.57 31.29 -36.20
C PRO A 31 18.11 29.87 -36.11
N PHE A 32 18.73 29.53 -34.99
CA PHE A 32 18.96 28.15 -34.60
C PHE A 32 17.59 27.49 -34.48
N GLU A 33 17.29 26.56 -35.39
CA GLU A 33 16.32 25.50 -35.18
C GLU A 33 16.83 24.61 -34.04
N GLY A 34 16.68 25.08 -32.81
CA GLY A 34 16.75 24.24 -31.63
C GLY A 34 15.49 23.42 -31.57
N THR A 35 15.48 22.25 -32.23
CA THR A 35 14.48 21.21 -31.97
C THR A 35 14.59 20.84 -30.49
N ILE A 36 13.71 21.40 -29.66
CA ILE A 36 13.55 20.95 -28.29
C ILE A 36 13.00 19.54 -28.40
N ALA A 37 13.89 18.55 -28.29
CA ALA A 37 13.50 17.19 -28.04
C ALA A 37 12.67 17.22 -26.75
N HIS A 38 11.35 17.14 -26.89
CA HIS A 38 10.47 16.73 -25.82
C HIS A 38 10.94 15.34 -25.40
N LYS A 39 11.87 15.30 -24.42
CA LYS A 39 12.10 14.09 -23.65
C LYS A 39 10.73 13.75 -23.08
N ASN A 40 10.14 12.68 -23.61
CA ASN A 40 9.14 11.92 -22.90
C ASN A 40 9.77 11.52 -21.57
N ILE A 41 9.63 12.36 -20.55
CA ILE A 41 9.89 11.98 -19.17
C ILE A 41 8.73 11.05 -18.85
N THR A 42 8.91 9.77 -19.15
CA THR A 42 8.07 8.73 -18.60
C THR A 42 8.29 8.78 -17.11
N THR A 43 7.42 9.48 -16.38
CA THR A 43 7.46 9.53 -14.92
C THR A 43 7.31 8.09 -14.45
N ILE A 44 8.43 7.45 -14.10
CA ILE A 44 8.40 6.12 -13.51
C ILE A 44 7.67 6.31 -12.18
N ALA A 45 6.47 5.74 -12.06
CA ALA A 45 5.70 5.84 -10.83
C ALA A 45 6.58 5.42 -9.64
N ALA A 46 6.57 6.19 -8.55
CA ALA A 46 7.37 5.89 -7.36
C ALA A 46 7.09 4.44 -6.90
N PRO A 47 8.11 3.68 -6.45
CA PRO A 47 7.89 2.35 -5.88
C PRO A 47 6.80 2.36 -4.80
N ALA A 48 5.97 1.33 -4.78
CA ALA A 48 4.89 1.14 -3.81
C ALA A 48 5.37 0.31 -2.62
N GLU A 49 4.61 0.36 -1.53
CA GLU A 49 4.81 -0.46 -0.35
C GLU A 49 3.64 -1.42 -0.18
N HIS A 50 3.94 -2.70 0.04
CA HIS A 50 2.95 -3.76 0.14
C HIS A 50 3.05 -4.43 1.51
N TYR A 51 1.93 -4.44 2.23
CA TYR A 51 1.80 -5.00 3.56
C TYR A 51 0.90 -6.23 3.52
N PHE A 52 1.44 -7.40 3.80
CA PHE A 52 0.70 -8.67 3.86
C PHE A 52 0.41 -9.02 5.31
N ILE A 53 -0.85 -9.24 5.66
CA ILE A 53 -1.32 -9.55 7.01
C ILE A 53 -1.94 -10.95 6.92
N ILE A 54 -1.25 -11.96 7.44
CA ILE A 54 -1.59 -13.37 7.19
C ILE A 54 -2.11 -14.00 8.48
N ASP A 55 -3.35 -14.50 8.42
CA ASP A 55 -3.89 -15.36 9.47
C ASP A 55 -3.12 -16.68 9.49
N VAL A 56 -2.60 -17.04 10.67
CA VAL A 56 -1.95 -18.32 10.94
C VAL A 56 -2.66 -19.06 12.08
N SER A 57 -3.97 -18.85 12.21
CA SER A 57 -4.89 -19.61 13.06
C SER A 57 -4.96 -21.10 12.67
N SER A 58 -5.50 -21.96 13.53
CA SER A 58 -5.54 -23.41 13.32
C SER A 58 -6.44 -23.81 12.15
N SER A 59 -7.47 -23.01 11.85
CA SER A 59 -8.29 -23.15 10.66
C SER A 59 -7.50 -22.94 9.37
N MET A 60 -6.45 -22.11 9.38
CA MET A 60 -5.57 -21.86 8.22
C MET A 60 -4.60 -23.00 7.90
N SER A 61 -4.60 -24.10 8.66
CA SER A 61 -3.70 -25.23 8.43
C SER A 61 -3.87 -25.92 7.07
N GLY A 62 -2.82 -26.65 6.64
CA GLY A 62 -2.81 -27.42 5.39
C GLY A 62 -2.86 -26.54 4.13
N ASP A 63 -3.78 -26.89 3.22
CA ASP A 63 -3.88 -26.27 1.89
C ASP A 63 -4.18 -24.77 1.92
N ARG A 64 -4.72 -24.24 3.03
CA ARG A 64 -5.08 -22.81 3.16
C ARG A 64 -3.84 -21.94 3.29
N ILE A 65 -3.00 -22.17 4.29
CA ILE A 65 -1.75 -21.42 4.43
C ILE A 65 -0.81 -21.64 3.23
N GLU A 66 -0.77 -22.85 2.67
CA GLU A 66 -0.03 -23.11 1.44
C GLU A 66 -0.58 -22.30 0.26
N GLY A 67 -1.90 -22.22 0.13
CA GLY A 67 -2.59 -21.43 -0.89
C GLY A 67 -2.27 -19.94 -0.76
N VAL A 68 -2.26 -19.40 0.46
CA VAL A 68 -1.85 -18.01 0.73
C VAL A 68 -0.41 -17.77 0.32
N LEU A 69 0.53 -18.64 0.73
CA LEU A 69 1.95 -18.48 0.39
C LEU A 69 2.23 -18.63 -1.11
N LYS A 70 1.54 -19.56 -1.79
CA LYS A 70 1.59 -19.69 -3.26
C LYS A 70 0.99 -18.46 -3.95
N GLY A 71 -0.12 -17.93 -3.44
CA GLY A 71 -0.76 -16.71 -3.92
C GLY A 71 0.15 -15.49 -3.78
N LEU A 72 0.82 -15.34 -2.63
CA LEU A 72 1.80 -14.31 -2.35
C LEU A 72 2.97 -14.35 -3.36
N ASN A 73 3.51 -15.54 -3.59
CA ASN A 73 4.56 -15.76 -4.58
C ASN A 73 4.08 -15.39 -6.01
N GLY A 74 2.84 -15.77 -6.35
CA GLY A 74 2.21 -15.38 -7.62
C GLY A 74 2.00 -13.87 -7.77
N MET A 75 1.64 -13.20 -6.67
CA MET A 75 1.55 -11.74 -6.57
C MET A 75 2.88 -11.06 -6.83
N MET A 76 4.02 -11.69 -6.52
CA MET A 76 5.33 -11.06 -6.65
C MET A 76 6.01 -11.36 -7.99
N PHE A 77 5.77 -12.54 -8.58
CA PHE A 77 6.59 -13.03 -9.68
C PHE A 77 5.83 -13.50 -10.92
N SER A 78 4.49 -13.47 -10.93
CA SER A 78 3.79 -13.77 -12.18
C SER A 78 3.94 -12.64 -13.19
N GLY A 79 4.01 -12.95 -14.48
CA GLY A 79 4.15 -11.95 -15.56
C GLY A 79 2.96 -10.98 -15.72
N LYS A 80 1.96 -11.06 -14.83
CA LYS A 80 0.80 -10.15 -14.74
C LYS A 80 0.76 -9.41 -13.39
N SER A 81 1.83 -9.47 -12.60
CA SER A 81 1.90 -8.83 -11.29
C SER A 81 1.81 -7.31 -11.37
N HIS A 82 1.11 -6.73 -10.40
CA HIS A 82 1.13 -5.29 -10.12
C HIS A 82 2.24 -4.89 -9.13
N VAL A 83 2.88 -5.87 -8.48
CA VAL A 83 4.06 -5.68 -7.63
C VAL A 83 5.28 -5.62 -8.53
N ARG A 84 6.01 -4.51 -8.46
CA ARG A 84 7.21 -4.27 -9.25
C ARG A 84 8.46 -4.67 -8.48
N ALA A 85 9.55 -4.92 -9.21
CA ALA A 85 10.82 -5.36 -8.62
C ALA A 85 11.43 -4.37 -7.61
N ASN A 86 11.07 -3.08 -7.70
CA ASN A 86 11.54 -2.02 -6.82
C ASN A 86 10.57 -1.69 -5.68
N ASP A 87 9.37 -2.27 -5.67
CA ASP A 87 8.41 -2.13 -4.57
C ASP A 87 8.94 -2.84 -3.32
N THR A 88 8.44 -2.47 -2.14
CA THR A 88 8.82 -3.08 -0.86
C THR A 88 7.70 -3.93 -0.29
N ILE A 89 8.08 -4.98 0.43
CA ILE A 89 7.22 -6.00 0.99
C ILE A 89 7.46 -6.08 2.48
N THR A 90 6.41 -5.93 3.27
CA THR A 90 6.39 -6.23 4.70
C THR A 90 5.31 -7.28 4.97
N VAL A 91 5.63 -8.30 5.76
CA VAL A 91 4.71 -9.39 6.11
C VAL A 91 4.52 -9.46 7.61
N PHE A 92 3.26 -9.43 8.01
CA PHE A 92 2.77 -9.66 9.35
C PHE A 92 2.01 -10.98 9.41
N THR A 93 2.13 -11.69 10.52
CA THR A 93 1.30 -12.85 10.84
C THR A 93 0.51 -12.59 12.11
N PHE A 94 -0.71 -13.11 12.20
CA PHE A 94 -1.51 -13.02 13.42
C PHE A 94 -2.15 -14.36 13.79
N LYS A 95 -2.25 -14.60 15.10
CA LYS A 95 -2.93 -15.75 15.72
C LYS A 95 -3.11 -15.51 17.22
N GLY A 96 -4.17 -16.05 17.79
CA GLY A 96 -4.48 -15.88 19.22
C GLY A 96 -4.56 -14.40 19.56
N HIS A 97 -3.67 -13.91 20.42
CA HIS A 97 -3.55 -12.47 20.74
C HIS A 97 -2.27 -11.82 20.18
N ALA A 98 -1.52 -12.53 19.32
CA ALA A 98 -0.23 -12.09 18.83
C ALA A 98 -0.31 -11.57 17.40
N VAL A 99 0.30 -10.41 17.15
CA VAL A 99 0.57 -9.85 15.82
C VAL A 99 2.08 -9.68 15.69
N ARG A 100 2.69 -10.27 14.67
CA ARG A 100 4.15 -10.31 14.52
C ARG A 100 4.57 -9.84 13.14
N ASN A 101 5.50 -8.90 13.07
CA ASN A 101 6.26 -8.62 11.85
C ASN A 101 7.28 -9.75 11.63
N VAL A 102 7.14 -10.51 10.55
CA VAL A 102 8.03 -11.64 10.21
C VAL A 102 8.99 -11.30 9.07
N MET A 103 8.71 -10.22 8.34
CA MET A 103 9.51 -9.74 7.23
C MET A 103 9.28 -8.25 7.05
N ASP A 104 10.36 -7.46 7.05
CA ASP A 104 10.25 -6.00 7.01
C ASP A 104 10.97 -5.43 5.78
N SER A 105 10.22 -4.67 4.98
CA SER A 105 10.68 -3.86 3.85
C SER A 105 11.67 -4.56 2.91
N GLN A 106 11.36 -5.78 2.49
CA GLN A 106 12.17 -6.55 1.54
C GLN A 106 11.72 -6.26 0.11
N ARG A 107 12.63 -6.28 -0.87
CA ARG A 107 12.22 -6.30 -2.28
C ARG A 107 11.73 -7.70 -2.64
N PRO A 108 10.83 -7.85 -3.62
CA PRO A 108 10.35 -9.17 -4.05
C PRO A 108 11.48 -10.18 -4.30
N GLY A 109 12.54 -9.78 -5.00
CA GLY A 109 13.69 -10.65 -5.32
C GLY A 109 14.53 -11.09 -4.11
N ASP A 110 14.42 -10.41 -2.97
CA ASP A 110 15.23 -10.64 -1.78
C ASP A 110 14.51 -11.48 -0.71
N ILE A 111 13.29 -11.94 -0.99
CA ILE A 111 12.46 -12.67 -0.04
C ILE A 111 13.02 -14.06 0.24
N ASP A 112 13.37 -14.32 1.51
CA ASP A 112 13.64 -15.67 2.02
C ASP A 112 12.32 -16.42 2.27
N TRP A 113 11.85 -17.12 1.24
CA TRP A 113 10.65 -17.97 1.29
C TRP A 113 10.73 -19.10 2.31
N ASN A 114 11.93 -19.61 2.58
CA ASN A 114 12.10 -20.69 3.55
C ASN A 114 11.93 -20.15 4.97
N LYS A 115 12.47 -18.96 5.25
CA LYS A 115 12.21 -18.26 6.51
C LYS A 115 10.74 -17.92 6.67
N LEU A 116 10.10 -17.34 5.64
CA LEU A 116 8.69 -16.99 5.71
C LEU A 116 7.81 -18.21 6.06
N LYS A 117 8.04 -19.35 5.41
CA LYS A 117 7.33 -20.62 5.73
C LYS A 117 7.55 -21.07 7.18
N ARG A 118 8.75 -20.90 7.73
CA ARG A 118 9.05 -21.24 9.13
C ARG A 118 8.41 -20.27 10.12
N ASP A 119 8.23 -19.02 9.74
CA ASP A 119 7.65 -17.98 10.59
C ASP A 119 6.12 -17.97 10.55
N THR A 120 5.51 -18.54 9.51
CA THR A 120 4.04 -18.76 9.42
C THR A 120 3.59 -20.03 10.15
N LYS A 121 4.02 -20.22 11.41
CA LYS A 121 3.60 -21.38 12.21
C LYS A 121 2.15 -21.23 12.64
N ILE A 122 1.36 -22.25 12.36
CA ILE A 122 -0.02 -22.37 12.80
C ILE A 122 -0.13 -22.29 14.34
N GLY A 123 -1.19 -21.69 14.87
CA GLY A 123 -1.59 -21.79 16.27
C GLY A 123 -3.05 -21.39 16.45
N ASP A 124 -3.54 -21.32 17.68
CA ASP A 124 -4.99 -21.15 17.91
C ASP A 124 -5.43 -19.68 17.98
N GLY A 125 -6.69 -19.45 17.63
CA GLY A 125 -7.38 -18.15 17.71
C GLY A 125 -7.08 -17.22 16.54
N THR A 126 -8.00 -16.29 16.29
CA THR A 126 -7.96 -15.33 15.18
C THR A 126 -8.24 -13.93 15.72
N ASN A 127 -7.22 -13.07 15.80
CA ASN A 127 -7.34 -11.66 16.21
C ASN A 127 -7.15 -10.70 15.02
N MET A 128 -8.05 -10.82 14.04
CA MET A 128 -7.98 -10.05 12.80
C MET A 128 -8.09 -8.54 13.02
N PHE A 129 -8.98 -8.07 13.90
CA PHE A 129 -9.15 -6.63 14.13
C PHE A 129 -7.93 -6.01 14.82
N ASP A 130 -7.38 -6.67 15.85
CA ASP A 130 -6.13 -6.25 16.49
C ASP A 130 -4.98 -6.21 15.46
N ALA A 131 -4.92 -7.19 14.55
CA ALA A 131 -3.93 -7.22 13.48
C ALA A 131 -4.07 -6.05 12.50
N ILE A 132 -5.29 -5.74 12.05
CA ILE A 132 -5.56 -4.60 11.17
C ILE A 132 -5.13 -3.30 11.87
N VAL A 133 -5.54 -3.07 13.11
CA VAL A 133 -5.20 -1.85 13.85
C VAL A 133 -3.70 -1.72 14.05
N ALA A 134 -3.03 -2.79 14.48
CA ALA A 134 -1.59 -2.80 14.71
C ALA A 134 -0.81 -2.48 13.42
N VAL A 135 -1.17 -3.11 12.29
CA VAL A 135 -0.46 -2.90 11.03
C VAL A 135 -0.74 -1.51 10.45
N MET A 136 -1.98 -1.02 10.50
CA MET A 136 -2.28 0.35 10.04
C MET A 136 -1.55 1.40 10.89
N GLY A 137 -1.47 1.20 12.21
CA GLY A 137 -0.67 2.02 13.11
C GLY A 137 0.83 2.01 12.74
N HIS A 138 1.38 0.82 12.45
CA HIS A 138 2.76 0.67 11.99
C HIS A 138 3.01 1.42 10.67
N ILE A 139 2.13 1.28 9.67
CA ILE A 139 2.24 1.99 8.38
C ILE A 139 2.29 3.50 8.63
N ARG A 140 1.37 4.05 9.41
CA ARG A 140 1.35 5.49 9.71
C ARG A 140 2.65 5.95 10.37
N GLN A 141 3.16 5.17 11.32
CA GLN A 141 4.41 5.49 12.02
C GLN A 141 5.60 5.50 11.07
N VAL A 142 5.76 4.45 10.26
CA VAL A 142 6.86 4.35 9.29
C VAL A 142 6.79 5.47 8.26
N ARG A 143 5.62 5.70 7.65
CA ARG A 143 5.45 6.71 6.61
C ARG A 143 5.63 8.13 7.13
N SER A 144 5.09 8.44 8.32
CA SER A 144 5.30 9.76 8.94
C SER A 144 6.79 10.03 9.20
N ASN A 145 7.52 9.04 9.73
CA ASN A 145 8.96 9.16 9.98
C ASN A 145 9.77 9.30 8.69
N MET A 146 9.43 8.52 7.65
CA MET A 146 10.11 8.60 6.35
C MET A 146 9.82 9.92 5.64
N TYR A 147 8.58 10.41 5.68
CA TYR A 147 8.20 11.69 5.09
C TYR A 147 8.84 12.88 5.81
N ALA A 148 8.95 12.80 7.15
CA ALA A 148 9.66 13.78 7.94
C ALA A 148 11.12 13.94 7.48
N ARG A 149 11.77 12.82 7.09
CA ARG A 149 13.19 12.76 6.71
C ARG A 149 13.46 13.00 5.23
N MET A 150 12.64 12.44 4.34
CA MET A 150 12.92 12.35 2.90
C MET A 150 11.88 13.06 2.03
N ARG A 151 10.78 13.55 2.61
CA ARG A 151 9.64 14.13 1.87
C ARG A 151 9.12 13.22 0.76
N ASP A 152 9.28 11.92 0.95
CA ASP A 152 8.94 10.88 0.00
C ASP A 152 7.52 10.40 0.27
N GLU A 153 6.68 10.35 -0.76
CA GLU A 153 5.31 9.84 -0.68
C GLU A 153 5.20 8.52 -1.43
N ARG A 154 4.51 7.54 -0.84
CA ARG A 154 4.38 6.20 -1.38
C ARG A 154 2.94 5.80 -1.53
N THR A 155 2.66 5.05 -2.59
CA THR A 155 1.43 4.28 -2.70
C THR A 155 1.55 3.06 -1.80
N VAL A 156 0.55 2.83 -0.96
CA VAL A 156 0.53 1.76 0.04
C VAL A 156 -0.63 0.82 -0.25
N TYR A 157 -0.32 -0.48 -0.32
CA TYR A 157 -1.30 -1.55 -0.44
C TYR A 157 -1.22 -2.46 0.77
N ALA A 158 -2.35 -2.76 1.39
CA ALA A 158 -2.43 -3.71 2.50
C ALA A 158 -3.39 -4.86 2.16
N TYR A 159 -2.95 -6.09 2.40
CA TYR A 159 -3.67 -7.32 2.05
C TYR A 159 -3.82 -8.18 3.30
N CYS A 160 -5.03 -8.36 3.81
CA CYS A 160 -5.33 -9.22 4.93
C CYS A 160 -5.91 -10.55 4.45
N PHE A 161 -5.27 -11.68 4.79
CA PHE A 161 -5.70 -13.02 4.42
C PHE A 161 -6.25 -13.70 5.67
N THR A 162 -7.49 -14.15 5.62
CA THR A 162 -8.14 -14.87 6.72
C THR A 162 -9.13 -15.89 6.16
N ASP A 163 -9.37 -16.96 6.92
CA ASP A 163 -10.46 -17.90 6.63
C ASP A 163 -11.58 -17.88 7.67
N GLY A 164 -11.41 -17.11 8.74
CA GLY A 164 -12.23 -17.18 9.95
C GLY A 164 -12.85 -15.86 10.36
N GLU A 165 -13.83 -15.98 11.25
CA GLU A 165 -14.34 -14.85 12.03
C GLU A 165 -13.25 -14.42 13.03
N ASP A 166 -13.27 -13.17 13.43
CA ASP A 166 -12.49 -12.74 14.58
C ASP A 166 -13.02 -13.43 15.85
N THR A 167 -12.14 -14.15 16.55
CA THR A 167 -12.47 -14.94 17.74
C THR A 167 -11.62 -14.56 18.96
N SER A 168 -10.64 -13.67 18.78
CA SER A 168 -9.60 -13.44 19.79
C SER A 168 -9.14 -11.99 19.89
N SER A 169 -9.66 -11.06 19.08
CA SER A 169 -9.41 -9.65 19.30
C SER A 169 -10.04 -9.20 20.61
N THR A 170 -9.21 -8.76 21.54
CA THR A 170 -9.64 -8.27 22.87
C THR A 170 -9.42 -6.77 23.01
N SER A 171 -8.58 -6.20 22.16
CA SER A 171 -8.07 -4.83 22.27
C SER A 171 -8.85 -3.88 21.37
N CYS A 172 -9.36 -4.39 20.27
CA CYS A 172 -10.05 -3.63 19.24
C CYS A 172 -11.29 -4.38 18.75
N THR A 173 -12.29 -3.60 18.32
CA THR A 173 -13.51 -4.07 17.70
C THR A 173 -13.45 -3.90 16.18
N ILE A 174 -14.45 -4.44 15.48
CA ILE A 174 -14.64 -4.19 14.05
C ILE A 174 -14.78 -2.68 13.73
N ASN A 175 -15.33 -1.90 14.66
CA ASN A 175 -15.48 -0.45 14.47
C ASN A 175 -14.14 0.26 14.57
N ASP A 176 -13.27 -0.14 15.50
CA ASP A 176 -11.91 0.42 15.59
C ASP A 176 -11.09 0.12 14.33
N ALA A 177 -11.22 -1.10 13.80
CA ALA A 177 -10.63 -1.49 12.53
C ALA A 177 -11.21 -0.67 11.35
N SER A 178 -12.53 -0.44 11.32
CA SER A 178 -13.17 0.42 10.33
C SER A 178 -12.67 1.87 10.41
N ASP A 179 -12.59 2.41 11.62
CA ASP A 179 -12.18 3.78 11.88
C ASP A 179 -10.74 4.00 11.48
N ILE A 180 -9.81 3.09 11.84
CA ILE A 180 -8.42 3.25 11.43
C ILE A 180 -8.27 3.16 9.91
N LEU A 181 -8.96 2.23 9.25
CA LEU A 181 -8.92 2.09 7.79
C LEU A 181 -9.52 3.31 7.09
N THR A 182 -10.63 3.84 7.60
CA THR A 182 -11.32 5.02 7.06
C THR A 182 -10.47 6.28 7.17
N ASN A 183 -9.67 6.37 8.23
CA ASN A 183 -8.79 7.50 8.49
C ASN A 183 -7.37 7.31 7.91
N MET A 184 -7.14 6.28 7.07
CA MET A 184 -5.91 6.20 6.26
C MET A 184 -5.99 7.22 5.12
N GLU A 185 -5.71 8.48 5.46
CA GLU A 185 -5.76 9.59 4.51
C GLU A 185 -4.45 9.71 3.70
N PRO A 186 -4.54 10.12 2.42
CA PRO A 186 -3.39 10.65 1.70
C PRO A 186 -2.79 11.86 2.44
N GLY A 187 -1.46 11.90 2.55
CA GLY A 187 -0.71 12.82 3.39
C GLY A 187 0.28 12.08 4.30
N ASN A 188 1.18 12.80 4.95
CA ASN A 188 2.19 12.24 5.86
C ASN A 188 2.99 11.07 5.25
N GLY A 189 3.36 11.18 3.97
CA GLY A 189 4.13 10.16 3.27
C GLY A 189 3.31 9.09 2.56
N ILE A 190 1.99 9.15 2.59
CA ILE A 190 1.11 8.23 1.85
C ILE A 190 0.47 9.01 0.71
N SER A 191 0.78 8.68 -0.55
CA SER A 191 0.14 9.32 -1.71
C SER A 191 -1.20 8.67 -2.06
N SER A 192 -1.32 7.37 -1.80
CA SER A 192 -2.54 6.60 -1.99
C SER A 192 -2.51 5.36 -1.10
N PHE A 193 -3.68 4.92 -0.66
CA PHE A 193 -3.85 3.74 0.18
C PHE A 193 -4.95 2.84 -0.41
N SER A 194 -4.76 1.52 -0.36
CA SER A 194 -5.84 0.56 -0.59
C SER A 194 -5.69 -0.66 0.31
N PHE A 195 -6.80 -1.10 0.88
CA PHE A 195 -6.88 -2.28 1.73
C PHE A 195 -7.72 -3.37 1.08
N PHE A 196 -7.23 -4.60 1.12
CA PHE A 196 -7.90 -5.78 0.60
C PHE A 196 -8.04 -6.80 1.71
N LEU A 197 -9.26 -7.07 2.14
CA LEU A 197 -9.57 -8.23 2.97
C LEU A 197 -9.92 -9.41 2.07
N MET A 198 -9.01 -10.37 2.01
CA MET A 198 -9.09 -11.58 1.21
C MET A 198 -9.55 -12.73 2.10
N THR A 199 -10.80 -13.14 1.91
CA THR A 199 -11.47 -14.10 2.78
C THR A 199 -11.60 -15.45 2.10
N TYR A 200 -11.39 -16.54 2.82
CA TYR A 200 -11.56 -17.90 2.31
C TYR A 200 -12.54 -18.70 3.16
N GLY A 201 -13.53 -19.37 2.57
CA GLY A 201 -14.46 -20.21 3.35
C GLY A 201 -15.35 -19.48 4.37
N MET A 202 -15.28 -18.16 4.46
CA MET A 202 -16.16 -17.37 5.33
C MET A 202 -17.62 -17.45 4.88
N ARG A 203 -18.52 -17.46 5.86
CA ARG A 203 -19.96 -17.46 5.60
C ARG A 203 -20.37 -16.18 4.86
N SER A 204 -21.32 -16.31 3.94
CA SER A 204 -21.82 -15.17 3.15
C SER A 204 -22.41 -14.06 4.02
N SER A 205 -23.11 -14.41 5.11
CA SER A 205 -23.65 -13.43 6.06
C SER A 205 -22.55 -12.58 6.71
N LEU A 206 -21.48 -13.22 7.17
CA LEU A 206 -20.36 -12.52 7.80
C LEU A 206 -19.57 -11.69 6.78
N THR A 207 -19.35 -12.23 5.58
CA THR A 207 -18.71 -11.49 4.48
C THR A 207 -19.50 -10.21 4.15
N LYS A 208 -20.84 -10.29 4.12
CA LYS A 208 -21.72 -9.12 3.92
C LYS A 208 -21.62 -8.13 5.07
N GLU A 209 -21.56 -8.61 6.31
CA GLU A 209 -21.38 -7.75 7.48
C GLU A 209 -20.05 -7.01 7.45
N TYR A 210 -18.94 -7.71 7.23
CA TYR A 210 -17.62 -7.09 7.11
C TYR A 210 -17.57 -6.12 5.94
N LYS A 211 -18.24 -6.42 4.83
CA LYS A 211 -18.36 -5.47 3.72
C LYS A 211 -19.11 -4.20 4.12
N ARG A 212 -20.19 -4.34 4.89
CA ARG A 212 -20.99 -3.21 5.37
C ARG A 212 -20.20 -2.34 6.35
N VAL A 213 -19.42 -2.94 7.24
CA VAL A 213 -18.73 -2.23 8.33
C VAL A 213 -17.34 -1.76 7.91
N LEU A 214 -16.50 -2.63 7.36
CA LEU A 214 -15.12 -2.27 7.01
C LEU A 214 -15.03 -1.50 5.68
N CYS A 215 -15.86 -1.83 4.68
CA CYS A 215 -15.78 -1.20 3.35
C CYS A 215 -16.67 0.04 3.22
N THR A 216 -16.60 0.96 4.19
CA THR A 216 -17.31 2.25 4.16
C THR A 216 -16.72 3.20 3.12
N ARG A 217 -15.51 2.93 2.62
CA ARG A 217 -14.78 3.75 1.64
C ARG A 217 -14.39 2.95 0.39
N LYS A 218 -14.22 3.65 -0.73
CA LYS A 218 -13.97 3.06 -2.07
C LYS A 218 -12.65 2.31 -2.20
N TYR A 219 -11.67 2.59 -1.34
CA TYR A 219 -10.33 2.00 -1.36
C TYR A 219 -10.19 0.80 -0.41
N ILE A 220 -11.29 0.36 0.20
CA ILE A 220 -11.36 -0.81 1.05
C ILE A 220 -12.18 -1.87 0.31
N HIS A 221 -11.58 -3.03 0.09
CA HIS A 221 -12.14 -4.08 -0.76
C HIS A 221 -12.24 -5.38 0.03
N ILE A 222 -13.34 -6.11 -0.14
CA ILE A 222 -13.44 -7.51 0.26
C ILE A 222 -13.48 -8.36 -0.99
N ILE A 223 -12.58 -9.33 -1.04
CA ILE A 223 -12.48 -10.31 -2.11
C ILE A 223 -12.64 -11.69 -1.45
N ALA A 224 -13.76 -12.35 -1.72
CA ALA A 224 -14.11 -13.63 -1.10
C ALA A 224 -13.85 -14.79 -2.07
N GLY A 225 -13.07 -15.78 -1.62
CA GLY A 225 -12.90 -17.08 -2.24
C GLY A 225 -14.06 -18.03 -1.90
N GLY A 226 -14.16 -19.14 -2.65
CA GLY A 226 -15.16 -20.18 -2.40
C GLY A 226 -14.93 -20.92 -1.08
N SER A 227 -15.92 -21.71 -0.67
CA SER A 227 -15.89 -22.52 0.56
C SER A 227 -15.55 -24.01 0.34
N HIS A 228 -15.14 -24.39 -0.87
CA HIS A 228 -14.96 -25.81 -1.22
C HIS A 228 -13.54 -26.30 -0.90
N ALA A 229 -13.42 -27.35 -0.07
CA ALA A 229 -12.15 -28.02 0.15
C ALA A 229 -11.62 -28.58 -1.20
N GLY A 230 -10.49 -28.04 -1.67
CA GLY A 230 -9.90 -28.38 -2.97
C GLY A 230 -9.90 -27.26 -4.01
N SER A 231 -10.63 -26.15 -3.81
CA SER A 231 -10.56 -24.96 -4.68
C SER A 231 -9.59 -23.88 -4.18
N THR A 232 -9.02 -24.02 -2.98
CA THR A 232 -8.24 -22.98 -2.28
C THR A 232 -7.18 -22.30 -3.13
N VAL A 233 -6.35 -23.08 -3.84
CA VAL A 233 -5.26 -22.54 -4.68
C VAL A 233 -5.81 -21.77 -5.88
N ARG A 234 -6.91 -22.26 -6.48
CA ARG A 234 -7.58 -21.59 -7.60
C ARG A 234 -8.27 -20.31 -7.15
N ASP A 235 -8.96 -20.36 -6.02
CA ASP A 235 -9.66 -19.22 -5.44
C ASP A 235 -8.65 -18.13 -5.06
N MET A 236 -7.50 -18.48 -4.48
CA MET A 236 -6.41 -17.54 -4.21
C MET A 236 -5.85 -16.92 -5.49
N ALA A 237 -5.71 -17.69 -6.58
CA ALA A 237 -5.29 -17.17 -7.87
C ALA A 237 -6.34 -16.23 -8.50
N ASP A 238 -7.63 -16.48 -8.30
CA ASP A 238 -8.71 -15.62 -8.76
C ASP A 238 -8.83 -14.35 -7.92
N MET A 239 -8.66 -14.44 -6.61
CA MET A 239 -8.56 -13.29 -5.72
C MET A 239 -7.37 -12.40 -6.10
N TYR A 240 -6.21 -13.00 -6.36
CA TYR A 240 -5.04 -12.32 -6.89
C TYR A 240 -5.32 -11.57 -8.20
N ARG A 241 -5.97 -12.24 -9.16
CA ARG A 241 -6.36 -11.60 -10.43
C ARG A 241 -7.31 -10.42 -10.18
N GLY A 242 -8.21 -10.56 -9.20
CA GLY A 242 -9.10 -9.48 -8.79
C GLY A 242 -8.36 -8.28 -8.23
N VAL A 243 -7.45 -8.48 -7.28
CA VAL A 243 -6.58 -7.43 -6.74
C VAL A 243 -5.81 -6.73 -7.87
N THR A 244 -5.15 -7.51 -8.72
CA THR A 244 -4.36 -6.97 -9.83
C THR A 244 -5.22 -6.14 -10.77
N THR A 245 -6.45 -6.58 -11.06
CA THR A 245 -7.39 -5.82 -11.90
C THR A 245 -7.77 -4.49 -11.24
N ILE A 246 -8.09 -4.51 -9.94
CA ILE A 246 -8.42 -3.30 -9.19
C ILE A 246 -7.24 -2.32 -9.19
N VAL A 247 -6.04 -2.81 -8.88
CA VAL A 247 -4.83 -1.97 -8.78
C VAL A 247 -4.39 -1.42 -10.13
N THR A 248 -4.36 -2.24 -11.18
CA THR A 248 -3.82 -1.83 -12.50
C THR A 248 -4.82 -1.10 -13.37
N GLN A 249 -6.12 -1.37 -13.23
CA GLN A 249 -7.16 -0.84 -14.11
C GLN A 249 -8.13 0.12 -13.40
N GLY A 250 -8.07 0.23 -12.07
CA GLY A 250 -9.01 1.06 -11.30
C GLY A 250 -10.47 0.57 -11.38
N ARG A 251 -10.70 -0.71 -11.71
CA ARG A 251 -12.04 -1.29 -11.91
C ARG A 251 -12.42 -2.22 -10.75
N SER A 252 -13.67 -2.13 -10.28
CA SER A 252 -14.24 -3.09 -9.32
C SER A 252 -14.22 -4.51 -9.89
N PHE A 253 -13.75 -5.48 -9.10
CA PHE A 253 -13.74 -6.89 -9.47
C PHE A 253 -14.75 -7.68 -8.64
N VAL A 254 -15.52 -8.54 -9.29
CA VAL A 254 -16.40 -9.53 -8.65
C VAL A 254 -15.82 -10.90 -8.95
N VAL A 255 -15.44 -11.66 -7.92
CA VAL A 255 -15.13 -13.08 -8.09
C VAL A 255 -16.45 -13.77 -8.46
N ASN A 256 -16.56 -14.26 -9.70
CA ASN A 256 -17.70 -15.04 -10.11
C ASN A 256 -17.70 -16.36 -9.33
N GLN A 257 -18.43 -16.40 -8.22
CA GLN A 257 -18.84 -17.66 -7.61
C GLN A 257 -19.72 -18.38 -8.63
N ARG A 258 -19.14 -19.30 -9.40
CA ARG A 258 -19.96 -20.24 -10.16
C ARG A 258 -20.71 -21.08 -9.13
N ALA A 259 -22.00 -20.82 -8.99
CA ALA A 259 -22.92 -21.83 -8.49
C ALA A 259 -22.85 -23.03 -9.46
N GLY A 260 -22.19 -24.11 -9.06
CA GLY A 260 -22.49 -25.46 -9.56
C GLY A 260 -23.60 -25.99 -8.63
N VAL A 261 -24.79 -26.36 -9.13
CA VAL A 261 -25.12 -27.63 -9.80
C VAL A 261 -24.56 -28.83 -9.04
#